data_AF-A0A7S9D6Q8-F1
#
_entry.id   AF-A0A7S9D6Q8-F1
#
_cell.length_a   1.000
_cell.length_b   1.000
_cell.length_c   1.000
_cell.angle_alpha   90.00
_cell.angle_beta   90.00
_cell.angle_gamma   90.00
#
_symmetry.space_group_name_H-M   'P 1'
#
loop_
_entity.id
_entity.type
_entity.pdbx_description
1 polymer ?
#
loop_
_entity_poly.entity_id
_entity_poly.type
_entity_poly.pdbx_seq_one_letter_code
_entity_poly.pdbx_strand_id
1 'polypeptide(L)'
;MVRPFIYKNAELEMDRLGKQHGWVPTAKTEAVDHHAKFFQLIGNELLHTETGDTIEEWAAKQKTERPHWYLPDEVVDNVDVCFGGGPKSRVNIDARMKLFKEVGDVNYNNMMAQWGATPTRNGERPLPESRETVERAKQDKTAADNPWSASGWNITSQGRLVKALGLETAQGIAKAAGSFVGATRPAR
;
A
#
# COMPACT_ATOMS: atom_id res chain seq x y z
N MET A 1 48.85 26.62 -8.65
CA MET A 1 47.49 26.54 -8.07
C MET A 1 47.41 25.29 -7.21
N VAL A 2 47.37 25.44 -5.89
CA VAL A 2 47.18 24.32 -4.96
C VAL A 2 45.68 24.01 -4.97
N ARG A 3 45.28 22.81 -5.40
CA ARG A 3 43.87 22.39 -5.31
C ARG A 3 43.51 22.23 -3.83
N PRO A 4 42.33 22.69 -3.38
CA PRO A 4 41.92 22.53 -1.99
C PRO A 4 41.83 21.03 -1.64
N PHE A 5 42.43 20.67 -0.51
CA PHE A 5 42.34 19.34 0.07
C PHE A 5 40.92 19.14 0.61
N ILE A 6 40.17 18.19 0.04
CA ILE A 6 38.82 17.88 0.49
C ILE A 6 38.91 16.65 1.38
N TYR A 7 38.62 16.82 2.67
CA TYR A 7 38.50 15.70 3.58
C TYR A 7 37.23 14.92 3.26
N LYS A 8 37.37 13.66 2.83
CA LYS A 8 36.27 12.71 2.66
C LYS A 8 36.43 11.58 3.67
N ASN A 9 35.37 11.32 4.44
CA ASN A 9 35.29 10.17 5.34
C ASN A 9 34.43 9.09 4.65
N ALA A 10 34.98 7.86 4.54
CA ALA A 10 34.31 6.75 3.89
C ALA A 10 32.97 6.38 4.54
N GLU A 11 32.85 6.42 5.87
CA GLU A 11 31.63 6.09 6.59
C GLU A 11 30.49 7.08 6.26
N LEU A 12 30.80 8.37 6.32
CA LEU A 12 29.84 9.43 5.99
C LEU A 12 29.42 9.35 4.52
N GLU A 13 30.36 9.04 3.64
CA GLU A 13 30.09 8.98 2.21
C GLU A 13 29.29 7.74 1.83
N MET A 14 29.51 6.60 2.49
CA MET A 14 28.65 5.41 2.36
C MET A 14 27.23 5.67 2.85
N ASP A 15 27.04 6.35 3.98
CA ASP A 15 25.69 6.68 4.44
C ASP A 15 24.99 7.65 3.46
N ARG A 16 25.72 8.63 2.93
CA ARG A 16 25.23 9.55 1.89
C ARG A 16 24.81 8.78 0.64
N LEU A 17 25.67 7.90 0.13
CA LEU A 17 25.39 7.08 -1.05
C LEU A 17 24.24 6.11 -0.80
N GLY A 18 24.18 5.46 0.36
CA GLY A 18 23.07 4.58 0.70
C GLY A 18 21.73 5.28 0.76
N LYS A 19 21.68 6.55 1.19
CA LYS A 19 20.46 7.39 1.10
C LYS A 19 20.13 7.72 -0.35
N GLN A 20 21.12 8.08 -1.16
CA GLN A 20 20.94 8.45 -2.56
C GLN A 20 20.49 7.27 -3.43
N HIS A 21 21.02 6.08 -3.18
CA HIS A 21 20.76 4.86 -3.94
C HIS A 21 19.61 4.00 -3.39
N GLY A 22 18.98 4.41 -2.28
CA GLY A 22 17.82 3.72 -1.73
C GLY A 22 18.14 2.41 -1.01
N TRP A 23 19.30 2.30 -0.36
CA TRP A 23 19.66 1.13 0.43
C TRP A 23 18.74 0.96 1.64
N VAL A 24 18.41 -0.28 1.97
CA VAL A 24 17.73 -0.62 3.21
C VAL A 24 18.60 -0.27 4.43
N PRO A 25 18.03 0.08 5.59
CA PRO A 25 18.81 0.49 6.76
C PRO A 25 19.89 -0.52 7.18
N THR A 26 19.57 -1.82 7.11
CA THR A 26 20.51 -2.90 7.44
C THR A 26 21.69 -2.94 6.47
N ALA A 27 21.47 -2.68 5.18
CA ALA A 27 22.52 -2.62 4.17
C ALA A 27 23.45 -1.41 4.37
N LYS A 28 22.94 -0.28 4.86
CA LYS A 28 23.79 0.88 5.21
C LYS A 28 24.73 0.53 6.36
N THR A 29 24.20 -0.08 7.41
CA THR A 29 25.01 -0.54 8.55
C THR A 29 26.06 -1.56 8.08
N GLU A 30 25.67 -2.54 7.27
CA GLU A 30 26.59 -3.52 6.71
C GLU A 30 27.69 -2.86 5.85
N ALA A 31 27.32 -1.91 4.99
CA ALA A 31 28.27 -1.15 4.17
C ALA A 31 29.30 -0.43 5.03
N VAL A 32 28.85 0.31 6.06
CA VAL A 32 29.74 1.06 6.95
C VAL A 32 30.63 0.10 7.76
N ASP A 33 30.05 -0.90 8.43
CA ASP A 33 30.78 -1.78 9.35
C ASP A 33 31.79 -2.69 8.65
N HIS A 34 31.43 -3.20 7.46
CA HIS A 34 32.25 -4.18 6.76
C HIS A 34 33.09 -3.57 5.65
N HIS A 35 32.60 -2.54 4.95
CA HIS A 35 33.24 -2.07 3.72
C HIS A 35 33.98 -0.75 3.87
N ALA A 36 33.57 0.15 4.78
CA ALA A 36 34.21 1.47 4.92
C ALA A 36 35.72 1.40 5.19
N LYS A 37 36.17 0.38 5.93
CA LYS A 37 37.60 0.12 6.24
C LYS A 37 38.47 -0.17 5.02
N PHE A 38 37.88 -0.57 3.90
CA PHE A 38 38.60 -0.84 2.65
C PHE A 38 38.72 0.40 1.77
N PHE A 39 38.22 1.56 2.19
CA PHE A 39 38.38 2.80 1.42
C PHE A 39 39.47 3.67 2.00
N GLN A 40 40.40 4.09 1.14
CA GLN A 40 41.47 5.01 1.51
C GLN A 40 41.40 6.27 0.65
N LEU A 41 41.66 7.41 1.28
CA LEU A 41 41.74 8.68 0.60
C LEU A 41 43.08 8.77 -0.14
N ILE A 42 43.05 8.61 -1.46
CA ILE A 42 44.22 8.74 -2.33
C ILE A 42 44.00 10.01 -3.17
N GLY A 43 44.75 11.07 -2.85
CA GLY A 43 44.50 12.39 -3.43
C GLY A 43 43.19 13.00 -2.90
N ASN A 44 42.18 13.14 -3.77
CA ASN A 44 40.86 13.69 -3.44
C ASN A 44 39.71 12.67 -3.63
N GLU A 45 40.05 11.40 -3.83
CA GLU A 45 39.09 10.32 -4.10
C GLU A 45 39.24 9.19 -3.07
N LEU A 46 38.11 8.58 -2.73
CA LEU A 46 38.06 7.41 -1.87
C LEU A 46 38.11 6.19 -2.77
N LEU A 47 39.24 5.48 -2.75
CA LEU A 47 39.47 4.29 -3.55
C LEU A 47 39.42 3.04 -2.69
N HIS A 48 38.75 2.01 -3.19
CA HIS A 48 38.71 0.70 -2.56
C HIS A 48 40.09 0.03 -2.69
N THR A 49 40.67 -0.44 -1.58
CA THR A 49 42.04 -0.95 -1.52
C THR A 49 42.25 -2.22 -2.33
N GLU A 50 41.20 -3.04 -2.50
CA GLU A 50 41.29 -4.31 -3.23
C GLU A 50 40.95 -4.19 -4.71
N THR A 51 39.92 -3.43 -5.07
CA THR A 51 39.43 -3.35 -6.46
C THR A 51 39.97 -2.13 -7.21
N GLY A 52 40.41 -1.10 -6.48
CA GLY A 52 40.79 0.19 -7.05
C GLY A 52 39.62 1.07 -7.50
N ASP A 53 38.38 0.63 -7.27
CA ASP A 53 37.18 1.39 -7.65
C ASP A 53 37.01 2.61 -6.75
N THR A 54 36.42 3.67 -7.31
CA THR A 54 35.91 4.77 -6.49
C THR A 54 34.71 4.31 -5.64
N ILE A 55 34.46 4.98 -4.52
CA ILE A 55 33.33 4.65 -3.64
C ILE A 55 31.97 4.74 -4.37
N GLU A 56 31.85 5.67 -5.33
CA GLU A 56 30.68 5.83 -6.17
C GLU A 56 30.52 4.67 -7.15
N GLU A 57 31.60 4.24 -7.82
CA GLU A 57 31.57 3.07 -8.71
C GLU A 57 31.27 1.79 -7.94
N TRP A 58 31.88 1.61 -6.77
CA TRP A 58 31.63 0.48 -5.90
C TRP A 58 30.17 0.43 -5.46
N ALA A 59 29.60 1.57 -5.05
CA ALA A 59 28.19 1.66 -4.65
C ALA A 59 27.23 1.35 -5.82
N ALA A 60 27.57 1.75 -7.04
CA ALA A 60 26.79 1.42 -8.23
C ALA A 60 26.79 -0.08 -8.54
N LYS A 61 27.93 -0.77 -8.36
CA LYS A 61 28.04 -2.23 -8.55
C LYS A 61 27.19 -3.03 -7.56
N GLN A 62 26.96 -2.50 -6.35
CA GLN A 62 26.17 -3.19 -5.33
C GLN A 62 24.72 -3.47 -5.77
N LYS A 63 24.16 -2.69 -6.71
CA LYS A 63 22.81 -2.97 -7.23
C LYS A 63 22.73 -4.31 -7.97
N THR A 64 23.80 -4.70 -8.65
CA THR A 64 23.88 -5.96 -9.38
C THR A 64 24.36 -7.10 -8.48
N GLU A 65 25.37 -6.85 -7.65
CA GLU A 65 25.99 -7.89 -6.81
C GLU A 65 25.17 -8.23 -5.55
N ARG A 66 24.47 -7.23 -5.00
CA ARG A 66 23.68 -7.35 -3.77
C ARG A 66 22.28 -6.77 -3.95
N PRO A 67 21.41 -7.37 -4.78
CA PRO A 67 20.06 -6.84 -5.01
C PRO A 67 19.22 -6.70 -3.74
N HIS A 68 19.47 -7.55 -2.74
CA HIS A 68 18.79 -7.53 -1.43
C HIS A 68 19.11 -6.31 -0.56
N TRP A 69 20.15 -5.53 -0.91
CA TRP A 69 20.44 -4.24 -0.28
C TRP A 69 19.44 -3.16 -0.67
N TYR A 70 18.65 -3.39 -1.70
CA TYR A 70 17.67 -2.46 -2.22
C TYR A 70 16.29 -2.99 -1.87
N LEU A 71 15.37 -2.09 -1.53
CA LEU A 71 13.96 -2.46 -1.57
C LEU A 71 13.63 -2.85 -3.01
N PRO A 72 12.89 -3.94 -3.25
CA PRO A 72 12.45 -4.26 -4.59
C PRO A 72 11.68 -3.06 -5.16
N ASP A 73 12.01 -2.67 -6.40
CA ASP A 73 11.42 -1.49 -7.09
C ASP A 73 9.87 -1.56 -7.10
N GLU A 74 9.33 -2.78 -7.03
CA GLU A 74 7.96 -3.05 -6.62
C GLU A 74 7.99 -3.81 -5.29
N VAL A 75 7.45 -3.19 -4.24
CA VAL A 75 6.75 -4.00 -3.24
C VAL A 75 5.60 -4.62 -4.00
N VAL A 76 5.81 -5.79 -4.59
CA VAL A 76 4.72 -6.56 -5.17
C VAL A 76 3.85 -6.89 -3.97
N ASP A 77 2.78 -6.11 -3.81
CA ASP A 77 1.80 -6.34 -2.76
C ASP A 77 1.45 -7.83 -2.85
N ASN A 78 1.57 -8.56 -1.73
CA ASN A 78 1.28 -10.00 -1.72
C ASN A 78 -0.11 -10.26 -2.32
N VAL A 79 -1.01 -9.28 -2.21
CA VAL A 79 -2.33 -9.23 -2.83
C VAL A 79 -2.28 -9.28 -4.37
N ASP A 80 -1.36 -8.56 -5.02
CA ASP A 80 -1.19 -8.56 -6.48
C ASP A 80 -0.57 -9.88 -6.98
N VAL A 81 0.33 -10.50 -6.22
CA VAL A 81 0.79 -11.87 -6.52
C VAL A 81 -0.35 -12.89 -6.40
N CYS A 82 -1.28 -12.67 -5.47
CA CYS A 82 -2.39 -13.57 -5.21
C CYS A 82 -3.56 -13.42 -6.20
N PHE A 83 -3.86 -12.20 -6.61
CA PHE A 83 -5.07 -11.87 -7.38
C PHE A 83 -4.78 -11.20 -8.73
N GLY A 84 -3.55 -10.75 -8.98
CA GLY A 84 -3.15 -10.07 -10.21
C GLY A 84 -2.94 -10.99 -11.42
N GLY A 85 -2.54 -10.39 -12.54
CA GLY A 85 -2.34 -11.07 -13.82
C GLY A 85 -3.58 -11.16 -14.72
N GLY A 86 -4.73 -10.66 -14.25
CA GLY A 86 -5.97 -10.59 -15.03
C GLY A 86 -6.72 -11.92 -15.11
N PRO A 87 -7.97 -11.90 -15.63
CA PRO A 87 -8.90 -13.03 -15.55
C PRO A 87 -8.49 -14.27 -16.37
N LYS A 88 -7.50 -14.14 -17.26
CA LYS A 88 -6.96 -15.23 -18.08
C LYS A 88 -5.67 -15.85 -17.52
N SER A 89 -5.09 -15.24 -16.48
CA SER A 89 -3.87 -15.77 -15.86
C SER A 89 -4.18 -16.95 -14.96
N ARG A 90 -3.18 -17.83 -14.82
CA ARG A 90 -3.26 -18.99 -13.93
C ARG A 90 -3.24 -18.52 -12.47
N VAL A 91 -4.16 -19.07 -11.69
CA VAL A 91 -4.25 -18.80 -10.26
C VAL A 91 -3.01 -19.35 -9.53
N ASN A 92 -2.37 -18.50 -8.72
CA ASN A 92 -1.29 -18.91 -7.82
C ASN A 92 -1.87 -19.38 -6.47
N ILE A 93 -2.15 -20.69 -6.39
CA ILE A 93 -2.81 -21.29 -5.22
C ILE A 93 -1.92 -21.20 -3.96
N ASP A 94 -0.61 -21.37 -4.09
CA ASP A 94 0.32 -21.33 -2.96
C ASP A 94 0.38 -19.93 -2.34
N ALA A 95 0.46 -18.89 -3.19
CA ALA A 95 0.41 -17.50 -2.74
C ALA A 95 -0.92 -17.19 -2.03
N ARG A 96 -2.05 -17.62 -2.61
CA ARG A 96 -3.38 -17.43 -2.02
C ARG A 96 -3.56 -18.12 -0.67
N MET A 97 -3.06 -19.35 -0.54
CA MET A 97 -3.10 -20.08 0.74
C MET A 97 -2.23 -19.43 1.80
N LYS A 98 -1.09 -18.86 1.42
CA LYS A 98 -0.26 -18.07 2.32
C LYS A 98 -0.99 -16.80 2.78
N LEU A 99 -1.56 -16.04 1.84
CA LEU A 99 -2.33 -14.83 2.15
C LEU A 99 -3.53 -15.15 3.05
N PHE A 100 -4.29 -16.22 2.75
CA PHE A 100 -5.41 -16.67 3.58
C PHE A 100 -5.01 -16.94 5.03
N LYS A 101 -3.86 -17.60 5.24
CA LYS A 101 -3.33 -17.86 6.59
C LYS A 101 -2.91 -16.58 7.32
N GLU A 102 -2.39 -15.59 6.58
CA GLU A 102 -1.92 -14.32 7.16
C GLU A 102 -3.07 -13.39 7.53
N VAL A 103 -4.07 -13.22 6.64
CA VAL A 103 -5.13 -12.21 6.83
C VAL A 103 -6.43 -12.77 7.42
N GLY A 104 -6.61 -14.09 7.38
CA GLY A 104 -7.84 -14.78 7.80
C GLY A 104 -8.98 -14.70 6.78
N ASP A 105 -10.01 -15.52 7.00
CA ASP A 105 -11.10 -15.78 6.04
C ASP A 105 -11.87 -14.52 5.62
N VAL A 106 -12.31 -13.71 6.59
CA VAL A 106 -13.13 -12.50 6.32
C VAL A 106 -12.36 -11.49 5.47
N ASN A 107 -11.10 -11.20 5.83
CA ASN A 107 -10.28 -10.22 5.09
C ASN A 107 -9.90 -10.74 3.71
N TYR A 108 -9.58 -12.04 3.61
CA TYR A 108 -9.26 -12.67 2.34
C TYR A 108 -10.43 -12.59 1.35
N ASN A 109 -11.65 -12.90 1.80
CA ASN A 109 -12.85 -12.81 0.96
C ASN A 109 -13.13 -11.36 0.53
N ASN A 110 -12.93 -10.38 1.42
CA ASN A 110 -13.08 -8.97 1.09
C ASN A 110 -12.06 -8.52 0.03
N MET A 111 -10.80 -8.92 0.17
CA MET A 111 -9.75 -8.61 -0.81
C MET A 111 -10.04 -9.28 -2.16
N MET A 112 -10.45 -10.55 -2.16
CA MET A 112 -10.82 -11.26 -3.39
C MET A 112 -11.99 -10.56 -4.10
N ALA A 113 -12.99 -10.10 -3.35
CA ALA A 113 -14.13 -9.36 -3.88
C ALA A 113 -13.72 -8.00 -4.48
N GLN A 114 -12.83 -7.26 -3.82
CA GLN A 114 -12.31 -5.98 -4.33
C GLN A 114 -11.61 -6.12 -5.67
N TRP A 115 -10.91 -7.24 -5.88
CA TRP A 115 -10.21 -7.53 -7.14
C TRP A 115 -11.12 -8.17 -8.19
N GLY A 116 -12.38 -8.50 -7.87
CA GLY A 116 -13.25 -9.30 -8.75
C GLY A 116 -12.71 -10.72 -9.02
N ALA A 117 -11.82 -11.20 -8.15
CA ALA A 117 -11.25 -12.53 -8.21
C ALA A 117 -12.26 -13.57 -7.70
N THR A 118 -12.06 -14.84 -8.05
CA THR A 118 -12.79 -15.98 -7.50
C THR A 118 -11.79 -17.06 -7.11
N PRO A 119 -12.16 -18.11 -6.35
CA PRO A 119 -11.22 -19.18 -6.00
C PRO A 119 -10.53 -19.82 -7.22
N THR A 120 -11.19 -19.80 -8.37
CA THR A 120 -10.72 -20.41 -9.63
C THR A 120 -10.22 -19.40 -10.67
N ARG A 121 -10.30 -18.09 -10.41
CA ARG A 121 -9.92 -17.05 -11.37
C ARG A 121 -9.24 -15.86 -10.70
N ASN A 122 -8.22 -15.29 -11.35
CA ASN A 122 -7.63 -14.02 -10.92
C ASN A 122 -8.53 -12.84 -11.28
N GLY A 123 -8.33 -11.76 -10.55
CA GLY A 123 -9.05 -10.51 -10.69
C GLY A 123 -8.33 -9.55 -11.62
N GLU A 124 -8.90 -8.36 -11.77
CA GLU A 124 -8.18 -7.21 -12.33
C GLU A 124 -7.73 -6.32 -11.19
N ARG A 125 -6.55 -5.69 -11.34
CA ARG A 125 -6.06 -4.76 -10.33
C ARG A 125 -7.11 -3.65 -10.18
N PRO A 126 -7.70 -3.45 -8.99
CA PRO A 126 -8.60 -2.34 -8.78
C PRO A 126 -7.81 -1.07 -9.07
N LEU A 127 -8.32 -0.23 -9.97
CA LEU A 127 -7.74 1.08 -10.22
C LEU A 127 -7.66 1.81 -8.88
N PRO A 128 -6.61 2.62 -8.62
CA PRO A 128 -6.58 3.44 -7.43
C PRO A 128 -7.84 4.31 -7.47
N GLU A 129 -8.83 3.96 -6.65
CA GLU A 129 -10.09 4.68 -6.63
C GLU A 129 -9.75 6.13 -6.31
N SER A 130 -10.13 7.05 -7.20
CA SER A 130 -10.01 8.46 -6.86
C SER A 130 -10.80 8.69 -5.58
N ARG A 131 -10.33 9.61 -4.72
CA ARG A 131 -11.06 9.94 -3.47
C ARG A 131 -12.54 10.23 -3.73
N GLU A 132 -12.87 10.77 -4.90
CA GLU A 132 -14.24 11.04 -5.33
C GLU A 132 -15.08 9.78 -5.53
N THR A 133 -14.54 8.69 -6.11
CA THR A 133 -15.29 7.44 -6.28
C THR A 133 -15.55 6.73 -4.96
N VAL A 134 -14.59 6.75 -4.02
CA VAL A 134 -14.75 6.16 -2.68
C VAL A 134 -15.85 6.90 -1.90
N GLU A 135 -15.81 8.24 -1.91
CA GLU A 135 -16.78 9.05 -1.18
C GLU A 135 -18.18 8.97 -1.79
N ARG A 136 -18.29 8.91 -3.12
CA ARG A 136 -19.57 8.70 -3.80
C ARG A 136 -20.17 7.33 -3.53
N ALA A 137 -19.36 6.26 -3.55
CA ALA A 137 -19.82 4.91 -3.21
C ALA A 137 -20.26 4.78 -1.74
N LYS A 138 -19.56 5.45 -0.81
CA LYS A 138 -19.98 5.54 0.60
C LYS A 138 -21.28 6.32 0.76
N GLN A 139 -21.44 7.45 0.06
CA GLN A 139 -22.70 8.22 0.07
C GLN A 139 -23.86 7.39 -0.50
N ASP A 140 -23.66 6.71 -1.62
CA ASP A 140 -24.69 5.88 -2.27
C ASP A 140 -25.11 4.69 -1.39
N LYS A 141 -24.15 4.05 -0.70
CA LYS A 141 -24.45 2.95 0.23
C LYS A 141 -25.18 3.43 1.48
N THR A 142 -24.76 4.57 2.04
CA THR A 142 -25.44 5.18 3.21
C THR A 142 -26.86 5.65 2.84
N ALA A 143 -27.05 6.11 1.61
CA ALA A 143 -28.38 6.44 1.08
C ALA A 143 -29.24 5.18 0.88
N ALA A 144 -28.70 4.11 0.29
CA ALA A 144 -29.43 2.85 0.09
C ALA A 144 -29.82 2.14 1.39
N ASP A 145 -28.98 2.22 2.42
CA ASP A 145 -29.23 1.61 3.73
C ASP A 145 -30.16 2.45 4.63
N ASN A 146 -30.42 3.72 4.28
CA ASN A 146 -31.37 4.56 5.01
C ASN A 146 -32.81 4.20 4.58
N PRO A 147 -33.66 3.70 5.50
CA PRO A 147 -34.99 3.21 5.14
C PRO A 147 -36.00 4.31 4.79
N TRP A 148 -35.59 5.59 4.88
CA TRP A 148 -36.35 6.77 4.47
C TRP A 148 -35.90 7.36 3.13
N SER A 149 -34.83 6.86 2.52
CA SER A 149 -34.35 7.34 1.23
C SER A 149 -35.22 6.86 0.06
N ALA A 150 -35.06 7.48 -1.11
CA ALA A 150 -35.77 7.09 -2.32
C ALA A 150 -35.38 5.68 -2.83
N SER A 151 -34.10 5.30 -2.69
CA SER A 151 -33.58 4.00 -3.12
C SER A 151 -33.75 2.89 -2.08
N GLY A 152 -33.86 3.24 -0.79
CA GLY A 152 -33.89 2.32 0.35
C GLY A 152 -35.24 2.23 1.07
N TRP A 153 -36.31 2.81 0.52
CA TRP A 153 -37.60 2.93 1.20
C TRP A 153 -38.17 1.61 1.71
N ASN A 154 -38.27 1.44 3.04
CA ASN A 154 -38.82 0.23 3.64
C ASN A 154 -39.45 0.49 5.02
N ILE A 155 -40.78 0.49 5.09
CA ILE A 155 -41.57 0.77 6.31
C ILE A 155 -41.23 -0.21 7.44
N THR A 156 -40.96 -1.48 7.14
CA THR A 156 -40.60 -2.48 8.14
C THR A 156 -39.23 -2.18 8.77
N SER A 157 -38.27 -1.77 7.94
CA SER A 157 -36.94 -1.35 8.41
C SER A 157 -36.99 -0.06 9.23
N GLN A 158 -37.84 0.90 8.85
CA GLN A 158 -38.11 2.10 9.66
C GLN A 158 -38.60 1.72 11.07
N GLY A 159 -39.59 0.82 11.16
CA GLY A 159 -40.14 0.37 12.43
C GLY A 159 -39.12 -0.33 13.33
N ARG A 160 -38.19 -1.13 12.75
CA ARG A 160 -37.08 -1.72 13.52
C ARG A 160 -36.10 -0.66 14.01
N LEU A 161 -35.77 0.31 13.17
CA LEU A 161 -34.78 1.33 13.48
C LEU A 161 -35.28 2.29 14.57
N VAL A 162 -36.56 2.68 14.52
CA VAL A 162 -37.23 3.45 15.60
C VAL A 162 -37.21 2.68 16.92
N LYS A 163 -37.46 1.37 16.90
CA LYS A 163 -37.40 0.52 18.10
C LYS A 163 -35.99 0.37 18.68
N ALA A 164 -34.98 0.31 17.82
CA ALA A 164 -33.59 0.07 18.23
C ALA A 164 -32.89 1.35 18.72
N LEU A 165 -33.07 2.47 18.04
CA LEU A 165 -32.32 3.72 18.29
C LEU A 165 -33.14 4.81 18.98
N GLY A 166 -34.45 4.59 19.15
CA GLY A 166 -35.37 5.59 19.67
C GLY A 166 -35.89 6.57 18.62
N LEU A 167 -36.97 7.27 18.96
CA LEU A 167 -37.70 8.16 18.05
C LEU A 167 -36.86 9.36 17.61
N GLU A 168 -36.12 9.98 18.52
CA GLU A 168 -35.32 11.18 18.27
C GLU A 168 -34.21 10.93 17.23
N THR A 169 -33.45 9.86 17.43
CA THR A 169 -32.39 9.44 16.49
C THR A 169 -32.97 9.08 15.11
N ALA A 170 -34.10 8.36 15.10
CA ALA A 170 -34.78 7.99 13.85
C ALA A 170 -35.31 9.21 13.09
N GLN A 171 -35.79 10.25 13.78
CA GLN A 171 -36.18 11.52 13.15
C GLN A 171 -34.99 12.23 12.51
N GLY A 172 -33.82 12.22 13.15
CA GLY A 172 -32.59 12.74 12.55
C GLY A 172 -32.20 12.04 11.25
N ILE A 173 -32.31 10.71 11.24
CA ILE A 173 -31.98 9.86 10.07
C ILE A 173 -33.01 10.06 8.94
N ALA A 174 -34.29 10.15 9.27
CA ALA A 174 -35.35 10.44 8.30
C ALA A 174 -35.15 11.82 7.66
N LYS A 175 -34.83 12.83 8.48
CA LYS A 175 -34.56 14.20 8.03
C LYS A 175 -33.36 14.29 7.10
N ALA A 176 -32.30 13.52 7.38
CA ALA A 176 -31.13 13.44 6.52
C ALA A 176 -31.45 12.89 5.11
N ALA A 177 -32.49 12.06 4.99
CA ALA A 177 -33.01 11.57 3.72
C ALA A 177 -34.09 12.49 3.09
N GLY A 178 -34.36 13.67 3.66
CA GLY A 178 -35.43 14.56 3.20
C GLY A 178 -36.84 14.05 3.48
N SER A 179 -37.00 13.11 4.42
CA SER A 179 -38.27 12.50 4.81
C SER A 179 -38.57 12.72 6.31
N PHE A 180 -39.61 12.07 6.82
CA PHE A 180 -39.99 12.10 8.24
C PHE A 180 -40.49 10.73 8.71
N VAL A 181 -40.37 10.47 10.02
CA VAL A 181 -40.86 9.23 10.63
C VAL A 181 -42.39 9.17 10.52
N GLY A 182 -42.92 8.11 9.90
CA GLY A 182 -44.34 7.98 9.60
C GLY A 182 -44.75 8.48 8.21
N ALA A 183 -43.79 8.91 7.38
CA ALA A 183 -44.05 9.14 5.96
C ALA A 183 -44.52 7.83 5.30
N THR A 184 -45.51 7.93 4.43
CA THR A 184 -46.11 6.78 3.71
C THR A 184 -45.52 6.57 2.33
N ARG A 185 -44.57 7.43 1.92
CA ARG A 185 -43.86 7.38 0.64
C ARG A 185 -42.45 8.01 0.78
N PRO A 186 -41.48 7.61 -0.06
CA PRO A 186 -40.14 8.19 -0.05
C PRO A 186 -40.12 9.68 -0.39
N ALA A 187 -39.04 10.33 0.03
CA ALA A 187 -38.70 11.67 -0.45
C ALA A 187 -38.49 11.65 -1.98
N ARG A 188 -38.91 12.72 -2.65
CA ARG A 188 -38.74 12.89 -4.09
C ARG A 188 -37.33 13.32 -4.44
#